data_AF-A0A937Q0Q7-F1
#
_entry.id   AF-A0A937Q0Q7-F1
#
_cell.length_a   1.000
_cell.length_b   1.000
_cell.length_c   1.000
_cell.angle_alpha   90.00
_cell.angle_beta   90.00
_cell.angle_gamma   90.00
#
_symmetry.space_group_name_H-M   'P 1'
#
loop_
_entity.id
_entity.type
_entity.pdbx_description
1 polymer ?
#
loop_
_entity_poly.entity_id
_entity_poly.type
_entity_poly.pdbx_seq_one_letter_code
_entity_poly.pdbx_strand_id
1 'polypeptide(L)'
;METKNESEKVFEQYLDSNGFQGKWAYEPPITGKSKHPDYLLDFGGKECFFEVKELRKKDNEPIERAAHIDPYSSLRKKIHELTKRKQFKEFKEYPCSLVVYSIDDRQFMSEPFWVFGVMLGDRGLAATYDHDEGKVVAGSMRNEFLDGGKMIDPKKKRKQNTTISAIVVLEEFPDNTKIQKAFSKEIKKQGRELTTVEKIGIRMKLCGHCPITRVPRVVVVENPYARIVFPADLFNGPFDERWRIGNDRQERVFVGSKLKELESLKCDF
;
A
#
# COMPACT_ATOMS: atom_id res chain seq x y z
N MET A 1 22.31 5.72 -21.41
CA MET A 1 21.42 6.19 -20.33
C MET A 1 20.29 5.20 -20.27
N GLU A 2 20.18 4.47 -19.16
CA GLU A 2 19.09 3.52 -18.95
C GLU A 2 17.79 4.29 -18.77
N THR A 3 16.76 3.88 -19.50
CA THR A 3 15.47 4.58 -19.51
C THR A 3 14.66 4.10 -18.31
N LYS A 4 14.66 4.88 -17.23
CA LYS A 4 13.83 4.62 -16.04
C LYS A 4 12.34 4.55 -16.40
N ASN A 5 11.64 3.59 -15.82
CA ASN A 5 10.19 3.46 -15.95
C ASN A 5 9.45 4.48 -15.06
N GLU A 6 8.12 4.49 -15.14
CA GLU A 6 7.32 5.51 -14.46
C GLU A 6 7.34 5.31 -12.94
N SER A 7 7.24 4.06 -12.48
CA SER A 7 7.28 3.75 -11.04
C SER A 7 8.60 4.15 -10.37
N GLU A 8 9.72 3.97 -11.07
CA GLU A 8 11.06 4.40 -10.63
C GLU A 8 11.14 5.91 -10.48
N LYS A 9 10.65 6.67 -11.47
CA LYS A 9 10.62 8.14 -11.41
C LYS A 9 9.76 8.65 -10.25
N VAL A 10 8.57 8.08 -10.06
CA VAL A 10 7.69 8.48 -8.95
C VAL A 10 8.31 8.10 -7.60
N PHE A 11 9.01 6.96 -7.52
CA PHE A 11 9.68 6.55 -6.28
C PHE A 11 10.85 7.49 -5.93
N GLU A 12 11.67 7.87 -6.92
CA GLU A 12 12.73 8.86 -6.74
C GLU A 12 12.17 10.22 -6.33
N GLN A 13 11.10 10.68 -6.99
CA GLN A 13 10.43 11.91 -6.61
C GLN A 13 9.93 11.87 -5.16
N TYR A 14 9.38 10.73 -4.73
CA TYR A 14 9.00 10.52 -3.33
C TYR A 14 10.22 10.59 -2.40
N LEU A 15 11.32 9.91 -2.73
CA LEU A 15 12.53 9.91 -1.92
C LEU A 15 13.10 11.33 -1.74
N ASP A 16 13.20 12.07 -2.83
CA ASP A 16 13.75 13.43 -2.83
C ASP A 16 12.83 14.39 -2.06
N SER A 17 11.52 14.29 -2.25
CA SER A 17 10.53 15.14 -1.58
C SER A 17 10.40 14.87 -0.07
N ASN A 18 10.87 13.71 0.41
CA ASN A 18 10.74 13.28 1.81
C ASN A 18 12.10 13.22 2.54
N GLY A 19 13.11 13.95 2.07
CA GLY A 19 14.36 14.15 2.81
C GLY A 19 15.36 12.99 2.72
N PHE A 20 15.20 12.13 1.72
CA PHE A 20 16.13 11.05 1.40
C PHE A 20 17.13 11.42 0.29
N GLN A 21 17.09 12.66 -0.21
CA GLN A 21 18.03 13.14 -1.22
C GLN A 21 19.49 12.86 -0.80
N GLY A 22 20.25 12.26 -1.73
CA GLY A 22 21.66 11.89 -1.50
C GLY A 22 21.87 10.68 -0.58
N LYS A 23 20.81 10.02 -0.11
CA LYS A 23 20.88 8.81 0.73
C LYS A 23 20.54 7.53 -0.01
N TRP A 24 20.18 7.61 -1.30
CA TRP A 24 19.80 6.47 -2.10
C TRP A 24 20.65 6.35 -3.36
N ALA A 25 20.73 5.13 -3.90
CA ALA A 25 21.39 4.81 -5.16
C ALA A 25 20.49 3.90 -6.00
N TYR A 26 20.39 4.20 -7.29
CA TYR A 26 19.74 3.35 -8.29
C TYR A 26 20.75 2.34 -8.83
N GLU A 27 20.36 1.06 -8.87
CA GLU A 27 21.18 -0.08 -9.30
C GLU A 27 22.64 -0.03 -8.77
N PRO A 28 22.83 0.04 -7.44
CA PRO A 28 24.16 0.15 -6.87
C PRO A 28 25.00 -1.10 -7.20
N PRO A 29 26.31 -0.94 -7.40
CA PRO A 29 27.22 -2.07 -7.36
C PRO A 29 27.28 -2.60 -5.92
N ILE A 30 27.01 -3.88 -5.72
CA ILE A 30 27.02 -4.50 -4.39
C ILE A 30 28.07 -5.60 -4.38
N THR A 31 29.16 -5.38 -3.65
CA THR A 31 30.31 -6.28 -3.61
C THR A 31 29.91 -7.68 -3.14
N GLY A 32 30.29 -8.70 -3.91
CA GLY A 32 30.04 -10.10 -3.56
C GLY A 32 28.60 -10.57 -3.76
N LYS A 33 27.73 -9.79 -4.39
CA LYS A 33 26.35 -10.16 -4.73
C LYS A 33 26.17 -10.21 -6.25
N SER A 34 25.40 -11.18 -6.72
CA SER A 34 25.03 -11.36 -8.13
C SER A 34 23.66 -10.79 -8.47
N LYS A 35 22.88 -10.43 -7.45
CA LYS A 35 21.56 -9.84 -7.57
C LYS A 35 21.64 -8.33 -7.35
N HIS A 36 20.83 -7.61 -8.11
CA HIS A 36 20.82 -6.14 -8.13
C HIS A 36 19.39 -5.66 -7.89
N PRO A 37 18.98 -5.48 -6.62
CA PRO A 37 17.77 -4.74 -6.30
C PRO A 37 17.82 -3.35 -6.94
N ASP A 38 16.67 -2.88 -7.42
CA ASP A 38 16.56 -1.63 -8.16
C ASP A 38 17.13 -0.43 -7.35
N TYR A 39 16.96 -0.41 -6.02
CA TYR A 39 17.46 0.67 -5.16
C TYR A 39 18.09 0.18 -3.86
N LEU A 40 19.08 0.95 -3.40
CA LEU A 40 19.58 0.98 -2.02
C LEU A 40 19.25 2.34 -1.40
N LEU A 41 18.78 2.34 -0.16
CA LEU A 41 18.62 3.53 0.67
C LEU A 41 19.38 3.34 1.99
N ASP A 42 20.25 4.28 2.33
CA ASP A 42 20.82 4.41 3.66
C ASP A 42 19.87 5.18 4.58
N PHE A 43 19.35 4.48 5.58
CA PHE A 43 18.48 5.05 6.60
C PHE A 43 19.09 4.92 7.98
N GLY A 44 19.76 5.98 8.44
CA GLY A 44 20.38 6.02 9.77
C GLY A 44 21.55 5.04 9.92
N GLY A 45 22.35 4.88 8.85
CA GLY A 45 23.46 3.92 8.80
C GLY A 45 23.01 2.48 8.53
N LYS A 46 21.75 2.28 8.15
CA LYS A 46 21.19 0.96 7.81
C LYS A 46 20.81 0.92 6.34
N GLU A 47 21.42 -0.01 5.63
CA GLU A 47 21.12 -0.29 4.23
C GLU A 47 19.76 -0.99 4.10
N CYS A 48 18.87 -0.39 3.31
CA CYS A 48 17.55 -0.93 2.96
C CYS A 48 17.47 -1.11 1.44
N PHE A 49 17.06 -2.29 0.99
CA PHE A 49 16.97 -2.61 -0.44
C PHE A 49 15.53 -2.62 -0.94
N PHE A 50 15.33 -2.12 -2.15
CA PHE A 50 14.00 -2.02 -2.76
C PHE A 50 14.01 -2.56 -4.18
N GLU A 51 12.94 -3.28 -4.51
CA GLU A 51 12.60 -3.62 -5.87
C GLU A 51 11.32 -2.87 -6.23
N VAL A 52 11.32 -2.13 -7.34
CA VAL A 52 10.20 -1.30 -7.78
C VAL A 52 9.50 -1.98 -8.96
N LYS A 53 8.17 -2.08 -8.91
CA LYS A 53 7.38 -2.76 -9.94
C LYS A 53 6.10 -1.99 -10.28
N GLU A 54 5.85 -1.88 -11.58
CA GLU A 54 4.60 -1.34 -12.11
C GLU A 54 3.51 -2.41 -12.12
N LEU A 55 2.31 -2.03 -11.69
CA LEU A 55 1.08 -2.77 -11.93
C LEU A 55 0.38 -2.13 -13.12
N ARG A 56 0.13 -2.93 -14.15
CA ARG A 56 -0.45 -2.49 -15.42
C ARG A 56 -1.68 -3.33 -15.76
N LYS A 57 -2.60 -2.71 -16.49
CA LYS A 57 -3.77 -3.36 -17.08
C LYS A 57 -3.35 -4.66 -17.78
N LYS A 58 -4.13 -5.72 -17.62
CA LYS A 58 -3.91 -6.96 -18.37
C LYS A 58 -4.58 -6.84 -19.75
N ASP A 59 -3.96 -7.44 -20.77
CA ASP A 59 -4.49 -7.43 -22.14
C ASP A 59 -5.92 -8.01 -22.22
N ASN A 60 -6.25 -8.97 -21.34
CA ASN A 60 -7.55 -9.66 -21.30
C ASN A 60 -8.49 -9.14 -20.20
N GLU A 61 -8.24 -7.95 -19.65
CA GLU A 61 -9.09 -7.40 -18.59
C GLU A 61 -10.46 -6.99 -19.16
N PRO A 62 -11.57 -7.60 -18.69
CA PRO A 62 -12.90 -7.32 -19.22
C PRO A 62 -13.24 -5.84 -19.08
N ILE A 63 -13.76 -5.26 -20.16
CA ILE A 63 -14.13 -3.85 -20.25
C ILE A 63 -15.42 -3.56 -19.46
N GLU A 64 -16.23 -4.60 -19.21
CA GLU A 64 -17.53 -4.49 -18.57
C GLU A 64 -17.47 -4.60 -17.04
N ARG A 65 -18.24 -3.74 -16.35
CA ARG A 65 -18.26 -3.57 -14.88
C ARG A 65 -18.75 -4.79 -14.08
N ALA A 66 -19.22 -5.85 -14.74
CA ALA A 66 -19.88 -7.01 -14.11
C ALA A 66 -19.03 -8.30 -14.10
N ALA A 67 -17.73 -8.23 -14.40
CA ALA A 67 -16.85 -9.39 -14.32
C ALA A 67 -16.35 -9.66 -12.89
N HIS A 68 -16.03 -10.92 -12.58
CA HIS A 68 -15.29 -11.30 -11.38
C HIS A 68 -13.98 -10.51 -11.28
N ILE A 69 -13.93 -9.52 -10.38
CA ILE A 69 -12.74 -8.74 -10.05
C ILE A 69 -11.86 -9.59 -9.13
N ASP A 70 -10.61 -9.86 -9.52
CA ASP A 70 -9.59 -10.42 -8.61
C ASP A 70 -8.59 -9.32 -8.23
N PRO A 71 -8.81 -8.63 -7.09
CA PRO A 71 -7.99 -7.50 -6.68
C PRO A 71 -6.57 -7.90 -6.24
N TYR A 72 -6.32 -9.20 -6.09
CA TYR A 72 -5.05 -9.73 -5.58
C TYR A 72 -4.08 -10.09 -6.70
N SER A 73 -4.62 -10.43 -7.87
CA SER A 73 -3.92 -11.12 -8.95
C SER A 73 -2.61 -10.44 -9.41
N SER A 74 -2.63 -9.15 -9.68
CA SER A 74 -1.47 -8.44 -10.23
C SER A 74 -0.32 -8.31 -9.23
N LEU A 75 -0.62 -7.92 -8.00
CA LEU A 75 0.40 -7.87 -6.93
C LEU A 75 0.93 -9.28 -6.61
N ARG A 76 0.07 -10.30 -6.57
CA ARG A 76 0.49 -11.70 -6.43
C ARG A 76 1.45 -12.15 -7.53
N LYS A 77 1.21 -11.73 -8.78
CA LYS A 77 2.09 -12.00 -9.92
C LYS A 77 3.45 -11.34 -9.72
N LYS A 78 3.50 -10.08 -9.28
CA LYS A 78 4.78 -9.39 -9.00
C LYS A 78 5.59 -10.02 -7.89
N ILE A 79 4.94 -10.42 -6.79
CA ILE A 79 5.63 -11.17 -5.72
C ILE A 79 6.16 -12.50 -6.26
N HIS A 80 5.35 -13.23 -7.04
CA HIS A 80 5.78 -14.50 -7.63
C HIS A 80 7.00 -14.32 -8.56
N GLU A 81 6.99 -13.30 -9.43
CA GLU A 81 8.10 -12.99 -10.33
C GLU A 81 9.38 -12.66 -9.54
N LEU A 82 9.28 -11.82 -8.51
CA LEU A 82 10.39 -11.46 -7.63
C LEU A 82 10.98 -12.71 -6.93
N THR A 83 10.13 -13.55 -6.36
CA THR A 83 10.54 -14.81 -5.71
C THR A 83 11.18 -15.77 -6.71
N LYS A 84 10.58 -15.94 -7.90
CA LYS A 84 11.09 -16.85 -8.95
C LYS A 84 12.47 -16.41 -9.44
N ARG A 85 12.68 -15.10 -9.61
CA ARG A 85 13.98 -14.49 -9.97
C ARG A 85 15.00 -14.51 -8.83
N LYS A 86 14.57 -14.86 -7.61
CA LYS A 86 15.39 -14.91 -6.40
C LYS A 86 16.04 -13.55 -6.11
N GLN A 87 15.32 -12.47 -6.39
CA GLN A 87 15.85 -11.10 -6.37
C GLN A 87 16.49 -10.74 -5.02
N PHE A 88 15.79 -11.02 -3.91
CA PHE A 88 16.32 -10.80 -2.56
C PHE A 88 17.04 -12.01 -1.95
N LYS A 89 17.37 -13.06 -2.72
CA LYS A 89 17.92 -14.31 -2.14
C LYS A 89 19.23 -14.09 -1.38
N GLU A 90 20.04 -13.15 -1.85
CA GLU A 90 21.37 -12.85 -1.31
C GLU A 90 21.33 -11.69 -0.30
N PHE A 91 20.17 -11.13 0.02
CA PHE A 91 20.00 -9.95 0.88
C PHE A 91 19.22 -10.28 2.17
N LYS A 92 19.51 -11.42 2.78
CA LYS A 92 18.73 -11.92 3.94
C LYS A 92 19.06 -11.20 5.24
N GLU A 93 20.19 -10.52 5.27
CA GLU A 93 20.74 -9.74 6.37
C GLU A 93 20.24 -8.29 6.36
N TYR A 94 19.51 -7.87 5.32
CA TYR A 94 19.00 -6.51 5.15
C TYR A 94 17.47 -6.48 5.13
N PRO A 95 16.84 -5.35 5.51
CA PRO A 95 15.45 -5.09 5.18
C PRO A 95 15.30 -4.96 3.65
N CYS A 96 14.46 -5.81 3.05
CA CYS A 96 14.18 -5.77 1.62
C CYS A 96 12.69 -5.54 1.38
N SER A 97 12.29 -4.58 0.56
CA SER A 97 10.88 -4.29 0.33
C SER A 97 10.52 -4.25 -1.15
N LEU A 98 9.29 -4.68 -1.45
CA LEU A 98 8.72 -4.55 -2.79
C LEU A 98 7.92 -3.24 -2.84
N VAL A 99 8.35 -2.30 -3.67
CA VAL A 99 7.60 -1.08 -3.99
C VAL A 99 6.72 -1.36 -5.20
N VAL A 100 5.44 -1.01 -5.12
CA VAL A 100 4.51 -1.15 -6.25
C VAL A 100 3.78 0.14 -6.54
N TYR A 101 3.63 0.42 -7.83
CA TYR A 101 2.91 1.59 -8.33
C TYR A 101 1.94 1.15 -9.42
N SER A 102 0.66 1.51 -9.29
CA SER A 102 -0.35 1.21 -10.31
C SER A 102 -0.40 2.31 -11.35
N ILE A 103 -0.21 1.94 -12.62
CA ILE A 103 -0.32 2.86 -13.76
C ILE A 103 -1.77 2.89 -14.25
N ASP A 104 -2.30 1.71 -14.57
CA ASP A 104 -3.61 1.53 -15.19
C ASP A 104 -4.28 0.20 -14.81
N ASP A 105 -3.78 -0.48 -13.79
CA ASP A 105 -4.42 -1.68 -13.24
C ASP A 105 -5.66 -1.29 -12.44
N ARG A 106 -6.84 -1.50 -13.04
CA ARG A 106 -8.14 -1.13 -12.47
C ARG A 106 -8.65 -2.13 -11.45
N GLN A 107 -8.10 -3.35 -11.44
CA GLN A 107 -8.46 -4.37 -10.46
C GLN A 107 -7.64 -4.22 -9.19
N PHE A 108 -6.42 -3.69 -9.26
CA PHE A 108 -5.60 -3.45 -8.08
C PHE A 108 -6.28 -2.48 -7.12
N MET A 109 -6.50 -2.95 -5.89
CA MET A 109 -7.02 -2.16 -4.79
C MET A 109 -5.86 -1.87 -3.83
N SER A 110 -5.52 -0.59 -3.67
CA SER A 110 -4.32 -0.16 -2.93
C SER A 110 -4.51 -0.13 -1.43
N GLU A 111 -5.74 -0.29 -0.93
CA GLU A 111 -6.02 -0.23 0.50
C GLU A 111 -5.26 -1.35 1.24
N PRO A 112 -4.70 -1.05 2.44
CA PRO A 112 -3.92 -2.00 3.24
C PRO A 112 -4.61 -3.35 3.42
N PHE A 113 -5.93 -3.30 3.54
CA PHE A 113 -6.80 -4.45 3.63
C PHE A 113 -6.57 -5.48 2.51
N TRP A 114 -6.50 -5.03 1.25
CA TRP A 114 -6.29 -5.90 0.10
C TRP A 114 -4.84 -6.35 -0.04
N VAL A 115 -3.89 -5.47 0.31
CA VAL A 115 -2.46 -5.80 0.34
C VAL A 115 -2.18 -6.90 1.35
N PHE A 116 -2.76 -6.85 2.55
CA PHE A 116 -2.69 -7.96 3.49
C PHE A 116 -3.31 -9.23 2.93
N GLY A 117 -4.41 -9.13 2.16
CA GLY A 117 -4.99 -10.30 1.50
C GLY A 117 -4.05 -10.95 0.47
N VAL A 118 -3.23 -10.14 -0.21
CA VAL A 118 -2.16 -10.68 -1.06
C VAL A 118 -1.09 -11.40 -0.23
N MET A 119 -0.72 -10.85 0.91
CA MET A 119 0.34 -11.39 1.77
C MET A 119 -0.10 -12.65 2.50
N LEU A 120 -1.29 -12.65 3.10
CA LEU A 120 -1.71 -13.62 4.10
C LEU A 120 -2.78 -14.59 3.59
N GLY A 121 -3.59 -14.20 2.61
CA GLY A 121 -4.69 -15.03 2.10
C GLY A 121 -5.86 -14.21 1.60
N ASP A 122 -6.68 -14.75 0.70
CA ASP A 122 -7.91 -14.08 0.27
C ASP A 122 -8.77 -13.73 1.49
N ARG A 123 -9.42 -12.56 1.47
CA ARG A 123 -10.41 -12.26 2.50
C ARG A 123 -11.53 -13.31 2.45
N GLY A 124 -11.83 -13.88 3.60
CA GLY A 124 -13.04 -14.66 3.82
C GLY A 124 -13.73 -14.32 5.12
N LEU A 125 -14.91 -14.92 5.27
CA LEU A 125 -15.56 -15.08 6.56
C LEU A 125 -15.33 -16.52 7.00
N ALA A 126 -14.83 -16.69 8.21
CA ALA A 126 -14.77 -17.98 8.87
C ALA A 126 -15.80 -18.01 9.99
N ALA A 127 -16.42 -19.16 10.21
CA ALA A 127 -17.32 -19.39 11.33
C ALA A 127 -17.05 -20.79 11.91
N THR A 128 -17.28 -20.95 13.21
CA THR A 128 -17.13 -22.24 13.87
C THR A 128 -18.38 -23.06 13.62
N TYR A 129 -18.21 -24.28 13.10
CA TYR A 129 -19.30 -25.22 12.87
C TYR A 129 -19.35 -26.25 14.01
N ASP A 130 -20.50 -26.35 14.67
CA ASP A 130 -20.78 -27.38 15.65
C ASP A 130 -21.26 -28.63 14.90
N HIS A 131 -20.46 -29.69 14.94
CA HIS A 131 -20.78 -30.94 14.26
C HIS A 131 -21.86 -31.77 14.97
N ASP A 132 -22.01 -31.59 16.29
CA ASP A 132 -22.98 -32.34 17.10
C ASP A 132 -24.39 -31.73 16.95
N GLU A 133 -24.49 -30.39 16.91
CA GLU A 133 -25.75 -29.68 16.69
C GLU A 133 -26.10 -29.44 15.21
N GLY A 134 -25.14 -29.66 14.31
CA GLY A 134 -25.29 -29.45 12.87
C GLY A 134 -25.52 -27.99 12.48
N LYS A 135 -24.93 -27.04 13.22
CA LYS A 135 -25.18 -25.60 13.08
C LYS A 135 -23.90 -24.78 13.25
N VAL A 136 -23.90 -23.58 12.67
CA VAL A 136 -22.86 -22.58 12.94
C VAL A 136 -23.06 -22.03 14.34
N VAL A 137 -21.99 -22.00 15.15
CA VAL A 137 -21.99 -21.43 16.49
C VAL A 137 -22.32 -19.94 16.40
N ALA A 138 -23.37 -19.50 17.10
CA ALA A 138 -23.80 -18.12 17.10
C ALA A 138 -22.67 -17.18 17.54
N GLY A 139 -22.45 -16.10 16.79
CA GLY A 139 -21.40 -15.11 17.08
C GLY A 139 -19.96 -15.55 16.72
N SER A 140 -19.76 -16.74 16.16
CA SER A 140 -18.41 -17.23 15.78
C SER A 140 -17.88 -16.69 14.45
N MET A 141 -18.72 -15.96 13.70
CA MET A 141 -18.35 -15.39 12.41
C MET A 141 -17.30 -14.30 12.58
N ARG A 142 -16.17 -14.44 11.88
CA ARG A 142 -15.03 -13.53 11.93
C ARG A 142 -14.44 -13.33 10.54
N ASN A 143 -13.83 -12.16 10.31
CA ASN A 143 -13.00 -11.97 9.13
C ASN A 143 -11.70 -12.77 9.31
N GLU A 144 -11.32 -13.52 8.28
CA GLU A 144 -10.09 -14.31 8.29
C GLU A 144 -9.41 -14.25 6.91
N PHE A 145 -8.10 -14.48 6.87
CA PHE A 145 -7.37 -14.67 5.63
C PHE A 145 -7.40 -16.17 5.27
N LEU A 146 -7.99 -16.49 4.13
CA LEU A 146 -8.12 -17.83 3.59
C LEU A 146 -6.82 -18.25 2.86
N ASP A 147 -6.92 -19.08 1.82
CA ASP A 147 -5.78 -19.48 1.01
C ASP A 147 -5.34 -18.38 0.01
N GLY A 148 -4.23 -18.61 -0.69
CA GLY A 148 -3.74 -17.73 -1.76
C GLY A 148 -2.68 -16.71 -1.35
N GLY A 149 -2.41 -16.57 -0.05
CA GLY A 149 -1.38 -15.70 0.50
C GLY A 149 0.02 -16.01 -0.04
N LYS A 150 0.84 -14.97 -0.22
CA LYS A 150 2.22 -15.11 -0.71
C LYS A 150 3.28 -15.17 0.38
N MET A 151 2.93 -14.95 1.64
CA MET A 151 3.84 -15.07 2.79
C MET A 151 3.62 -16.36 3.58
N ILE A 152 2.59 -17.15 3.23
CA ILE A 152 2.31 -18.49 3.77
C ILE A 152 2.22 -19.46 2.60
N ASP A 153 2.91 -20.59 2.66
CA ASP A 153 2.74 -21.70 1.72
C ASP A 153 1.39 -22.38 2.03
N PRO A 154 0.41 -22.35 1.10
CA PRO A 154 -0.93 -22.88 1.37
C PRO A 154 -0.94 -24.40 1.59
N LYS A 155 -0.01 -25.15 0.97
CA LYS A 155 0.06 -26.61 1.08
C LYS A 155 0.75 -27.05 2.37
N LYS A 156 1.84 -26.36 2.73
CA LYS A 156 2.68 -26.72 3.87
C LYS A 156 2.32 -25.94 5.15
N LYS A 157 1.48 -24.91 5.03
CA LYS A 157 1.14 -23.94 6.09
C LYS A 157 2.39 -23.38 6.78
N ARG A 158 3.47 -23.17 6.00
CA ARG A 158 4.76 -22.64 6.48
C ARG A 158 4.96 -21.22 5.96
N LYS A 159 5.61 -20.38 6.77
CA LYS A 159 6.03 -19.03 6.37
C LYS A 159 6.98 -19.10 5.17
N GLN A 160 6.78 -18.24 4.18
CA GLN A 160 7.62 -18.11 2.99
C GLN A 160 7.84 -16.63 2.64
N ASN A 161 8.73 -16.34 1.69
CA ASN A 161 9.06 -14.97 1.26
C ASN A 161 9.45 -14.03 2.44
N THR A 162 10.06 -14.60 3.48
CA THR A 162 10.40 -13.87 4.71
C THR A 162 11.52 -12.85 4.53
N THR A 163 12.24 -12.86 3.40
CA THR A 163 13.17 -11.76 3.09
C THR A 163 12.45 -10.46 2.73
N ILE A 164 11.19 -10.52 2.28
CA ILE A 164 10.39 -9.31 2.05
C ILE A 164 9.95 -8.78 3.42
N SER A 165 10.48 -7.63 3.80
CA SER A 165 10.17 -6.91 5.04
C SER A 165 8.80 -6.21 4.98
N ALA A 166 8.47 -5.62 3.84
CA ALA A 166 7.21 -4.93 3.61
C ALA A 166 6.84 -4.91 2.12
N ILE A 167 5.55 -4.69 1.86
CA ILE A 167 5.07 -4.18 0.57
C ILE A 167 4.81 -2.69 0.76
N VAL A 168 5.41 -1.88 -0.10
CA VAL A 168 5.29 -0.42 -0.09
C VAL A 168 4.45 -0.02 -1.30
N VAL A 169 3.22 0.41 -1.07
CA VAL A 169 2.35 0.89 -2.16
C VAL A 169 2.64 2.36 -2.38
N LEU A 170 3.21 2.69 -3.54
CA LEU A 170 3.47 4.05 -3.98
C LEU A 170 2.22 4.59 -4.70
N GLU A 171 1.88 5.84 -4.43
CA GLU A 171 0.68 6.48 -4.98
C GLU A 171 0.91 7.96 -5.31
N GLU A 172 0.24 8.45 -6.35
CA GLU A 172 0.04 9.88 -6.58
C GLU A 172 -1.21 10.39 -5.83
N PHE A 173 -1.02 10.80 -4.59
CA PHE A 173 -2.12 11.21 -3.72
C PHE A 173 -2.63 12.62 -4.07
N PRO A 174 -3.95 12.80 -4.25
CA PRO A 174 -4.52 14.12 -4.47
C PRO A 174 -4.58 14.91 -3.16
N ASP A 175 -3.64 15.83 -2.96
CA ASP A 175 -3.71 16.79 -1.85
C ASP A 175 -4.84 17.80 -2.12
N ASN A 176 -5.98 17.52 -1.49
CA ASN A 176 -7.15 18.39 -1.54
C ASN A 176 -7.34 19.20 -0.25
N THR A 177 -6.30 19.35 0.57
CA THR A 177 -6.38 20.03 1.89
C THR A 177 -6.92 21.44 1.77
N LYS A 178 -6.44 22.21 0.78
CA LYS A 178 -6.92 23.57 0.52
C LYS A 178 -8.41 23.60 0.19
N ILE A 179 -8.87 22.65 -0.64
CA ILE A 179 -10.28 22.51 -1.03
C ILE A 179 -11.12 22.12 0.19
N GLN A 180 -10.69 21.15 1.01
CA GLN A 180 -11.43 20.75 2.22
C GLN A 180 -11.55 21.91 3.22
N LYS A 181 -10.49 22.68 3.41
CA LYS A 181 -10.52 23.86 4.28
C LYS A 181 -11.48 24.93 3.77
N ALA A 182 -11.43 25.23 2.47
CA ALA A 182 -12.35 26.20 1.86
C ALA A 182 -13.81 25.71 1.93
N PHE A 183 -14.04 24.43 1.68
CA PHE A 183 -15.34 23.78 1.77
C PHE A 183 -15.92 23.85 3.19
N SER A 184 -15.12 23.50 4.19
CA SER A 184 -15.52 23.56 5.60
C SER A 184 -15.84 24.98 6.05
N LYS A 185 -15.05 25.97 5.61
CA LYS A 185 -15.33 27.40 5.86
C LYS A 185 -16.65 27.81 5.21
N GLU A 186 -16.90 27.40 3.99
CA GLU A 186 -18.11 27.77 3.25
C GLU A 186 -19.36 27.16 3.87
N ILE A 187 -19.32 25.90 4.30
CA ILE A 187 -20.42 25.28 5.05
C ILE A 187 -20.69 26.02 6.35
N LYS A 188 -19.64 26.35 7.12
CA LYS A 188 -19.80 27.09 8.39
C LYS A 188 -20.45 28.46 8.18
N LYS A 189 -20.15 29.17 7.09
CA LYS A 189 -20.78 30.46 6.76
C LYS A 189 -22.28 30.36 6.50
N GLN A 190 -22.77 29.23 5.99
CA GLN A 190 -24.20 29.07 5.70
C GLN A 190 -25.04 29.07 6.98
N GLY A 191 -24.44 28.75 8.14
CA GLY A 191 -25.11 28.81 9.44
C GLY A 191 -26.31 27.86 9.58
N ARG A 192 -26.49 26.93 8.64
CA ARG A 192 -27.57 25.94 8.60
C ARG A 192 -27.06 24.62 8.03
N GLU A 193 -27.83 23.58 8.24
CA GLU A 193 -27.58 22.30 7.57
C GLU A 193 -27.85 22.44 6.06
N LEU A 194 -26.90 21.94 5.27
CA LEU A 194 -26.98 21.91 3.81
C LEU A 194 -27.36 20.52 3.34
N THR A 195 -28.18 20.46 2.30
CA THR A 195 -28.48 19.23 1.58
C THR A 195 -27.24 18.69 0.87
N THR A 196 -27.23 17.39 0.57
CA THR A 196 -26.15 16.74 -0.18
C THR A 196 -25.89 17.42 -1.53
N VAL A 197 -26.93 17.87 -2.22
CA VAL A 197 -26.82 18.54 -3.53
C VAL A 197 -26.13 19.90 -3.39
N GLU A 198 -26.48 20.68 -2.36
CA GLU A 198 -25.82 21.97 -2.08
C GLU A 198 -24.34 21.77 -1.73
N LYS A 199 -24.03 20.77 -0.89
CA LYS A 199 -22.65 20.37 -0.57
C LYS A 199 -21.86 20.02 -1.83
N ILE A 200 -22.43 19.23 -2.74
CA ILE A 200 -21.80 18.90 -4.04
C ILE A 200 -21.57 20.17 -4.87
N GLY A 201 -22.57 21.05 -4.97
CA GLY A 201 -22.47 22.29 -5.74
C GLY A 201 -21.35 23.22 -5.26
N ILE A 202 -21.20 23.40 -3.94
CA ILE A 202 -20.10 24.16 -3.35
C ILE A 202 -18.75 23.50 -3.69
N ARG A 203 -18.66 22.18 -3.54
CA ARG A 203 -17.43 21.44 -3.80
C ARG A 203 -16.99 21.54 -5.26
N MET A 204 -17.92 21.41 -6.22
CA MET A 204 -17.63 21.58 -7.65
C MET A 204 -17.11 22.99 -7.96
N LYS A 205 -17.73 24.03 -7.39
CA LYS A 205 -17.25 25.41 -7.54
C LYS A 205 -15.83 25.58 -7.02
N LEU A 206 -15.52 25.02 -5.84
CA LEU A 206 -14.18 25.13 -5.25
C LEU A 206 -13.12 24.36 -6.06
N CYS A 207 -13.44 23.16 -6.56
CA CYS A 207 -12.55 22.40 -7.43
C CYS A 207 -12.20 23.17 -8.72
N GLY A 208 -13.14 23.97 -9.26
CA GLY A 208 -12.89 24.79 -10.44
C GLY A 208 -11.89 25.95 -10.22
N HIS A 209 -11.70 26.39 -8.98
CA HIS A 209 -10.83 27.54 -8.63
C HIS A 209 -9.53 27.15 -7.92
N CYS A 210 -9.41 25.91 -7.45
CA CYS A 210 -8.24 25.42 -6.73
C CYS A 210 -7.75 24.13 -7.41
N PRO A 211 -6.60 24.15 -8.11
CA PRO A 211 -6.07 22.94 -8.72
C PRO A 211 -5.72 21.91 -7.64
N ILE A 212 -6.04 20.65 -7.89
CA ILE A 212 -5.63 19.52 -7.05
C ILE A 212 -4.16 19.24 -7.34
N THR A 213 -3.30 19.41 -6.35
CA THR A 213 -1.90 19.01 -6.44
C THR A 213 -1.81 17.52 -6.17
N ARG A 214 -1.09 16.77 -7.01
CA ARG A 214 -0.75 15.38 -6.73
C ARG A 214 0.62 15.33 -6.09
N VAL A 215 0.74 14.57 -5.00
CA VAL A 215 1.98 14.38 -4.26
C VAL A 215 2.27 12.88 -4.17
N PRO A 216 3.51 12.44 -4.43
CA PRO A 216 3.90 11.07 -4.16
C PRO A 216 3.77 10.78 -2.66
N ARG A 217 3.13 9.67 -2.31
CA ARG A 217 3.08 9.13 -0.96
C ARG A 217 3.29 7.63 -0.98
N VAL A 218 3.54 7.04 0.19
CA VAL A 218 3.53 5.59 0.35
C VAL A 218 2.60 5.10 1.44
N VAL A 219 2.06 3.91 1.22
CA VAL A 219 1.38 3.10 2.23
C VAL A 219 2.23 1.85 2.47
N VAL A 220 2.84 1.79 3.64
CA VAL A 220 3.70 0.67 4.04
C VAL A 220 2.86 -0.40 4.71
N VAL A 221 2.90 -1.62 4.16
CA VAL A 221 2.23 -2.80 4.72
C VAL A 221 3.29 -3.81 5.12
N GLU A 222 3.49 -3.95 6.44
CA GLU A 222 4.57 -4.79 6.98
C GLU A 222 4.29 -6.27 6.81
N ASN A 223 5.33 -7.04 6.51
CA ASN A 223 5.25 -8.50 6.51
C ASN A 223 5.38 -9.02 7.94
N PRO A 224 4.31 -9.62 8.53
CA PRO A 224 4.37 -10.14 9.90
C PRO A 224 5.34 -11.33 10.04
N TYR A 225 5.81 -11.89 8.92
CA TYR A 225 6.76 -13.00 8.88
C TYR A 225 8.14 -12.58 8.37
N ALA A 226 8.43 -11.28 8.29
CA ALA A 226 9.72 -10.78 7.88
C ALA A 226 10.86 -11.34 8.75
N ARG A 227 11.96 -11.70 8.11
CA ARG A 227 13.21 -12.10 8.77
C ARG A 227 13.88 -10.88 9.40
N ILE A 228 13.97 -9.80 8.64
CA ILE A 228 14.44 -8.49 9.09
C ILE A 228 13.25 -7.54 8.99
N VAL A 229 12.85 -6.95 10.10
CA VAL A 229 11.68 -6.05 10.17
C VAL A 229 11.98 -4.77 9.40
N PHE A 230 10.96 -4.24 8.72
CA PHE A 230 11.07 -2.96 8.04
C PHE A 230 11.29 -1.83 9.07
N PRO A 231 12.27 -0.92 8.91
CA PRO A 231 12.56 0.11 9.91
C PRO A 231 11.32 0.95 10.22
N ALA A 232 10.97 1.10 11.50
CA ALA A 232 9.73 1.73 11.94
C ALA A 232 9.63 3.22 11.56
N ASP A 233 10.77 3.90 11.50
CA ASP A 233 10.84 5.34 11.21
C ASP A 233 11.06 5.68 9.74
N LEU A 234 11.24 4.66 8.90
CA LEU A 234 11.41 4.84 7.46
C LEU A 234 10.05 5.07 6.80
N PHE A 235 9.96 6.04 5.89
CA PHE A 235 8.70 6.38 5.19
C PHE A 235 7.58 6.87 6.12
N ASN A 236 7.91 7.86 6.94
CA ASN A 236 6.99 8.56 7.82
C ASN A 236 6.71 9.99 7.31
N GLY A 237 6.51 10.14 6.00
CA GLY A 237 6.21 11.41 5.36
C GLY A 237 4.83 11.97 5.73
N PRO A 238 4.52 13.22 5.35
CA PRO A 238 3.31 13.91 5.81
C PRO A 238 1.99 13.27 5.34
N PHE A 239 2.00 12.57 4.21
CA PHE A 239 0.84 11.89 3.64
C PHE A 239 0.88 10.37 3.77
N ASP A 240 1.96 9.83 4.33
CA ASP A 240 2.20 8.39 4.37
C ASP A 240 1.39 7.70 5.46
N GLU A 241 1.23 6.39 5.27
CA GLU A 241 0.56 5.52 6.23
C GLU A 241 1.39 4.25 6.43
N ARG A 242 1.28 3.66 7.62
CA ARG A 242 1.88 2.37 7.93
C ARG A 242 0.91 1.47 8.63
N TRP A 243 0.91 0.22 8.19
CA TRP A 243 0.02 -0.81 8.65
C TRP A 243 0.80 -2.08 8.99
N ARG A 244 0.40 -2.72 10.09
CA ARG A 244 0.92 -4.03 10.50
C ARG A 244 -0.23 -4.93 10.96
N ILE A 245 0.07 -6.21 11.17
CA ILE A 245 -0.80 -7.09 11.94
C ILE A 245 -0.38 -7.04 13.41
N GLY A 246 -1.27 -6.59 14.29
CA GLY A 246 -1.12 -6.64 15.74
C GLY A 246 -2.35 -7.27 16.38
N ASN A 247 -2.15 -8.15 17.38
CA ASN A 247 -3.23 -8.91 18.04
C ASN A 247 -4.23 -9.54 17.05
N ASP A 248 -3.71 -10.16 15.98
CA ASP A 248 -4.47 -10.77 14.88
C ASP A 248 -5.41 -9.82 14.12
N ARG A 249 -5.16 -8.51 14.19
CA ARG A 249 -5.92 -7.48 13.50
C ARG A 249 -5.02 -6.55 12.71
N GLN A 250 -5.58 -5.94 11.68
CA GLN A 250 -4.89 -4.89 10.93
C GLN A 250 -4.88 -3.61 11.77
N GLU A 251 -3.69 -3.07 12.02
CA GLU A 251 -3.49 -1.87 12.81
C GLU A 251 -2.77 -0.81 11.98
N ARG A 252 -3.36 0.40 11.92
CA ARG A 252 -2.65 1.59 11.40
C ARG A 252 -1.75 2.15 12.50
N VAL A 253 -0.45 1.93 12.37
CA VAL A 253 0.54 2.30 13.40
C VAL A 253 1.19 3.65 13.14
N PHE A 254 1.18 4.12 11.91
CA PHE A 254 1.59 5.48 11.56
C PHE A 254 0.62 6.08 10.56
N VAL A 255 0.40 7.39 10.71
CA VAL A 255 -0.33 8.22 9.77
C VAL A 255 0.27 9.62 9.82
N GLY A 256 0.67 10.12 8.65
CA GLY A 256 1.34 11.39 8.49
C GLY A 256 0.48 12.57 8.93
N SER A 257 1.12 13.68 9.29
CA SER A 257 0.46 14.85 9.87
C SER A 257 -0.55 15.51 8.92
N LYS A 258 -0.24 15.56 7.61
CA LYS A 258 -1.14 16.13 6.59
C LYS A 258 -2.34 15.23 6.33
N LEU A 259 -2.13 13.93 6.37
CA LEU A 259 -3.24 12.99 6.24
C LEU A 259 -4.17 13.03 7.47
N LYS A 260 -3.63 13.10 8.70
CA LYS A 260 -4.41 13.33 9.91
C LYS A 260 -5.24 14.62 9.83
N GLU A 261 -4.64 15.71 9.35
CA GLU A 261 -5.33 16.98 9.12
C GLU A 261 -6.49 16.80 8.14
N LEU A 262 -6.26 16.12 7.00
CA LEU A 262 -7.31 15.82 6.02
C LEU A 262 -8.45 14.98 6.57
N GLU A 263 -8.16 13.97 7.40
CA GLU A 263 -9.16 13.12 8.04
C GLU A 263 -10.03 13.92 9.02
N SER A 264 -9.41 14.77 9.85
CA SER A 264 -10.13 15.63 10.79
C SER A 264 -11.12 16.57 10.08
N LEU A 265 -10.76 17.07 8.90
CA LEU A 265 -11.64 17.92 8.09
C LEU A 265 -12.82 17.15 7.47
N LYS A 266 -12.75 15.81 7.36
CA LYS A 266 -13.84 14.98 6.85
C LYS A 266 -14.81 14.54 7.95
N CYS A 267 -14.33 14.36 9.18
CA CYS A 267 -15.16 13.93 10.31
C CYS A 267 -16.07 15.03 10.89
N ASP A 268 -15.89 16.29 10.50
CA ASP A 268 -16.73 17.43 10.87
C ASP A 268 -18.11 17.45 10.13
N PHE A 269 -18.53 16.34 9.49
CA PHE A 269 -19.72 16.26 8.63
C PHE A 269 -20.59 15.03 8.89
#